data_AF-A0A9Q2FNE6-F1
#
_entry.id   AF-A0A9Q2FNE6-F1
#
_cell.length_a   1.000
_cell.length_b   1.000
_cell.length_c   1.000
_cell.angle_alpha   90.00
_cell.angle_beta   90.00
_cell.angle_gamma   90.00
#
_symmetry.space_group_name_H-M   'P 1'
#
loop_
_entity.id
_entity.type
_entity.pdbx_description
1 polymer ?
#
loop_
_entity_poly.entity_id
_entity_poly.type
_entity_poly.pdbx_seq_one_letter_code
_entity_poly.pdbx_strand_id
1 'polypeptide(L)'
;MALSDHDLGESVIHELRNHDLFGLAVRVSGGVVTVSGAVPHERLTAFRDAEQWFDASYGQQYTWISDVKESPNKVLSLPIQSIWLGQRANVTIKGQRYYIGSILESGQKITGISAHKVSVLDGHDEFLVTY
;
A
#
# COMPACT_ATOMS: atom_id res chain seq x y z
N MET A 1 3.70 34.41 8.59
CA MET A 1 5.01 34.18 9.23
C MET A 1 5.57 32.92 8.60
N ALA A 2 6.82 32.90 8.15
CA ALA A 2 7.38 31.69 7.54
C ALA A 2 7.50 30.58 8.60
N LEU A 3 7.07 29.37 8.26
CA LEU A 3 7.33 28.18 9.05
C LEU A 3 8.82 27.86 9.04
N SER A 4 9.30 27.29 10.14
CA SER A 4 10.61 26.64 10.16
C SER A 4 10.59 25.38 9.29
N ASP A 5 11.75 24.97 8.79
CA ASP A 5 11.87 23.74 7.98
C ASP A 5 11.37 22.50 8.75
N HIS A 6 11.58 22.47 10.06
CA HIS A 6 11.09 21.40 10.94
C HIS A 6 9.55 21.38 10.98
N ASP A 7 8.91 22.51 11.25
CA ASP A 7 7.45 22.57 11.40
C ASP A 7 6.72 22.34 10.06
N LEU A 8 7.32 22.80 8.96
CA LEU A 8 6.83 22.48 7.61
C LEU A 8 6.93 20.97 7.33
N GLY A 9 8.04 20.34 7.72
CA GLY A 9 8.24 18.90 7.57
C GLY A 9 7.22 18.09 8.36
N GLU A 10 6.98 18.44 9.62
CA GLU A 10 5.98 17.79 10.47
C GLU A 10 4.56 17.95 9.93
N SER A 11 4.22 19.14 9.41
CA SER A 11 2.92 19.39 8.76
C SER A 11 2.69 18.48 7.56
N VAL A 12 3.71 18.32 6.70
CA VAL A 12 3.66 17.43 5.53
C VAL A 12 3.57 15.96 5.95
N ILE A 13 4.35 15.53 6.93
CA ILE A 13 4.29 14.15 7.46
C ILE A 13 2.90 13.85 8.01
N HIS A 14 2.29 14.80 8.71
CA HIS A 14 0.95 14.66 9.24
C HIS A 14 -0.08 14.50 8.11
N GLU A 15 -0.02 15.34 7.07
CA GLU A 15 -0.96 15.25 5.95
C GLU A 15 -0.82 13.94 5.18
N LEU A 16 0.42 13.51 4.89
CA LEU A 16 0.65 12.22 4.26
C LEU A 16 0.00 11.07 5.05
N ARG A 17 0.08 11.10 6.39
CA ARG A 17 -0.59 10.11 7.24
C ARG A 17 -2.12 10.21 7.21
N ASN A 18 -2.70 11.40 7.10
CA ASN A 18 -4.15 11.58 6.95
C ASN A 18 -4.68 10.97 5.65
N HIS A 19 -3.83 10.92 4.62
CA HIS A 19 -4.09 10.22 3.36
C HIS A 19 -3.67 8.73 3.38
N ASP A 20 -3.33 8.20 4.57
CA ASP A 20 -2.84 6.85 4.80
C ASP A 20 -1.58 6.52 3.94
N LEU A 21 -0.76 7.53 3.60
CA LEU A 21 0.49 7.40 2.86
C LEU A 21 1.64 7.21 3.84
N PHE A 22 1.97 5.95 4.12
CA PHE A 22 3.05 5.58 5.02
C PHE A 22 4.33 5.24 4.28
N GLY A 23 5.47 5.31 4.98
CA GLY A 23 6.78 4.89 4.45
C GLY A 23 7.45 5.88 3.48
N LEU A 24 6.85 7.05 3.25
CA LEU A 24 7.47 8.14 2.51
C LEU A 24 8.44 8.91 3.39
N ALA A 25 9.61 9.23 2.85
CA ALA A 25 10.60 10.07 3.50
C ALA A 25 10.39 11.53 3.09
N VAL A 26 10.30 12.40 4.09
CA VAL A 26 10.14 13.85 3.92
C VAL A 26 11.44 14.53 4.34
N ARG A 27 11.99 15.38 3.49
CA ARG A 27 13.13 16.25 3.80
C ARG A 27 12.76 17.70 3.49
N VAL A 28 13.13 18.60 4.39
CA VAL A 28 12.93 20.03 4.19
C VAL A 28 14.27 20.73 4.28
N SER A 29 14.55 21.60 3.31
CA SER A 29 15.78 22.39 3.30
C SER A 29 15.56 23.68 2.53
N GLY A 30 15.70 24.83 3.21
CA GLY A 30 15.70 26.13 2.54
C GLY A 30 14.40 26.43 1.81
N GLY A 31 13.28 26.01 2.40
CA GLY A 31 11.94 26.19 1.83
C GLY A 31 11.55 25.21 0.71
N VAL A 32 12.37 24.20 0.45
CA VAL A 32 12.03 23.09 -0.46
C VAL A 32 11.68 21.86 0.36
N VAL A 33 10.51 21.27 0.09
CA VAL A 33 10.07 20.00 0.63
C VAL A 33 10.26 18.93 -0.44
N THR A 34 11.10 17.94 -0.17
CA THR A 34 11.25 16.77 -1.02
C THR A 34 10.59 15.57 -0.37
N VAL A 35 9.63 14.98 -1.06
CA VAL A 35 8.98 13.72 -0.65
C VAL A 35 9.45 12.61 -1.56
N SER A 36 9.96 11.53 -0.96
CA SER A 36 10.59 10.43 -1.68
C SER A 36 10.12 9.09 -1.16
N GLY A 37 10.10 8.08 -2.02
CA GLY A 37 9.67 6.74 -1.66
C GLY A 37 8.89 6.06 -2.77
N ALA A 38 8.07 5.08 -2.39
CA ALA A 38 7.25 4.33 -3.31
C ALA A 38 5.79 4.31 -2.85
N VAL A 39 4.85 4.53 -3.77
CA VAL A 39 3.41 4.56 -3.51
C VAL A 39 2.71 3.56 -4.42
N PRO A 40 1.81 2.69 -3.89
CA PRO A 40 1.00 1.78 -4.72
C PRO A 40 0.15 2.53 -5.74
N HIS A 41 -0.15 1.89 -6.88
CA HIS A 41 -0.92 2.52 -7.95
C HIS A 41 -2.24 3.12 -7.45
N GLU A 42 -2.98 2.35 -6.64
CA GLU A 42 -4.26 2.73 -6.05
C GLU A 42 -4.18 3.91 -5.07
N ARG A 43 -2.97 4.29 -4.63
CA ARG A 43 -2.71 5.41 -3.71
C ARG A 43 -2.09 6.62 -4.39
N LEU A 44 -1.80 6.55 -5.69
CA LEU A 44 -1.27 7.70 -6.44
C LEU A 44 -2.22 8.89 -6.42
N THR A 45 -3.54 8.66 -6.45
CA THR A 45 -4.52 9.76 -6.31
C THR A 45 -4.42 10.42 -4.94
N ALA A 46 -4.35 9.64 -3.86
CA ALA A 46 -4.19 10.17 -2.50
C ALA A 46 -2.88 10.97 -2.34
N PHE A 47 -1.81 10.53 -3.00
CA PHE A 47 -0.54 11.29 -3.01
C PHE A 47 -0.67 12.62 -3.75
N ARG A 48 -1.38 12.66 -4.89
CA ARG A 48 -1.67 13.91 -5.62
C ARG A 48 -2.57 14.86 -4.82
N ASP A 49 -3.48 14.34 -4.03
CA ASP A 49 -4.34 15.16 -3.17
C ASP A 49 -3.51 15.86 -2.07
N ALA A 50 -2.55 15.15 -1.47
CA ALA A 50 -1.61 15.74 -0.50
C ALA A 50 -0.71 16.81 -1.15
N GLU A 51 -0.24 16.59 -2.39
CA GLU A 51 0.52 17.59 -3.15
C GLU A 51 -0.32 18.84 -3.44
N GLN A 52 -1.59 18.68 -3.85
CA GLN A 52 -2.50 19.80 -4.07
C GLN A 52 -2.81 20.57 -2.78
N TRP A 53 -3.00 19.87 -1.66
CA TRP A 53 -3.14 20.51 -0.36
C TRP A 53 -1.90 21.34 0.00
N PHE A 54 -0.71 20.82 -0.28
CA PHE A 54 0.53 21.54 -0.02
C PHE A 54 0.61 22.81 -0.86
N ASP A 55 0.34 22.72 -2.17
CA ASP A 55 0.37 23.87 -3.07
C ASP A 55 -0.63 24.96 -2.64
N ALA A 56 -1.84 24.55 -2.23
CA ALA A 56 -2.87 25.46 -1.75
C ALA A 56 -2.48 26.15 -0.42
N SER A 57 -1.80 25.42 0.48
CA SER A 57 -1.47 25.90 1.82
C SER A 57 -0.15 26.68 1.88
N TYR A 58 0.83 26.29 1.05
CA TYR A 58 2.24 26.67 1.18
C TYR A 58 2.90 27.09 -0.15
N GLY A 59 2.28 26.81 -1.31
CA GLY A 59 2.91 26.94 -2.63
C GLY A 59 3.36 28.35 -3.03
N GLN A 60 2.95 29.39 -2.30
CA GLN A 60 3.45 30.75 -2.50
C GLN A 60 4.84 31.01 -1.90
N GLN A 61 5.26 30.18 -0.95
CA GLN A 61 6.49 30.38 -0.17
C GLN A 61 7.43 29.18 -0.22
N TYR A 62 6.89 28.01 -0.54
CA TYR A 62 7.59 26.75 -0.46
C TYR A 62 7.36 25.93 -1.73
N THR A 63 8.29 25.03 -2.05
CA THR A 63 8.20 24.18 -3.23
C THR A 63 8.14 22.72 -2.83
N TRP A 64 7.18 21.99 -3.39
CA TRP A 64 7.11 20.54 -3.33
C TRP A 64 7.93 19.91 -4.47
N ILE A 65 8.77 18.95 -4.14
CA ILE A 65 9.46 18.09 -5.11
C ILE A 65 9.07 16.64 -4.82
N SER A 66 8.46 16.01 -5.81
CA SER A 66 8.14 14.58 -5.79
C SER A 66 9.28 13.77 -6.41
N ASP A 67 9.96 12.97 -5.58
CA ASP A 67 10.79 11.82 -5.98
C ASP A 67 10.09 10.52 -5.56
N VAL A 68 8.77 10.49 -5.74
CA VAL A 68 7.94 9.31 -5.48
C VAL A 68 7.82 8.49 -6.75
N LYS A 69 8.08 7.20 -6.62
CA LYS A 69 7.89 6.22 -7.68
C LYS A 69 6.62 5.42 -7.40
N GLU A 70 5.97 4.97 -8.45
CA GLU A 70 4.95 3.94 -8.29
C GLU A 70 5.64 2.66 -7.80
N SER A 71 5.22 2.14 -6.65
CA SER A 71 5.65 0.82 -6.22
C SER A 71 4.98 -0.21 -7.14
N PRO A 72 5.69 -1.24 -7.60
CA PRO A 72 5.05 -2.31 -8.35
C PRO A 72 3.95 -2.91 -7.49
N ASN A 73 2.72 -2.97 -8.02
CA ASN A 73 1.64 -3.69 -7.35
C ASN A 73 2.10 -5.14 -7.20
N LYS A 74 2.30 -5.58 -5.94
CA LYS A 74 2.65 -6.96 -5.64
C LYS A 74 1.43 -7.81 -5.99
N VAL A 75 1.40 -8.39 -7.19
CA VAL A 75 0.36 -9.33 -7.58
C VAL A 75 0.77 -10.69 -7.07
N LEU A 76 0.06 -11.18 -6.06
CA LEU A 76 0.25 -12.55 -5.60
C LEU A 76 -0.56 -13.49 -6.49
N SER A 77 0.14 -14.29 -7.29
CA SER A 77 -0.46 -15.35 -8.10
C SER A 77 -0.26 -16.69 -7.42
N LEU A 78 -1.35 -17.44 -7.23
CA LEU A 78 -1.32 -18.80 -6.72
C LEU A 78 -1.76 -19.75 -7.84
N PRO A 79 -1.04 -20.86 -8.08
CA PRO A 79 -1.43 -21.86 -9.07
C PRO A 79 -2.57 -22.73 -8.50
N ILE A 80 -3.74 -22.12 -8.37
CA ILE A 80 -4.96 -22.75 -7.88
C ILE A 80 -5.39 -23.78 -8.91
N GLN A 81 -5.47 -25.04 -8.49
CA GLN A 81 -5.89 -26.15 -9.33
C GLN A 81 -7.39 -26.44 -9.18
N SER A 82 -7.93 -26.28 -7.98
CA SER A 82 -9.36 -26.47 -7.72
C SER A 82 -9.78 -25.82 -6.41
N ILE A 83 -11.07 -25.50 -6.31
CA ILE A 83 -11.70 -24.96 -5.10
C ILE A 83 -12.96 -25.75 -4.78
N TRP A 84 -13.10 -26.11 -3.50
CA TRP A 84 -14.26 -26.77 -2.94
C TRP A 84 -14.91 -25.84 -1.90
N LEU A 85 -16.20 -25.53 -2.08
CA LEU A 85 -16.94 -24.60 -1.21
C LEU A 85 -17.94 -25.30 -0.27
N GLY A 86 -17.81 -26.62 -0.07
CA GLY A 86 -18.66 -27.36 0.86
C GLY A 86 -18.36 -27.06 2.35
N GLN A 87 -18.89 -27.88 3.26
CA GLN A 87 -18.80 -27.68 4.73
C GLN A 87 -17.39 -27.37 5.26
N ARG A 88 -16.33 -27.88 4.61
CA ARG A 88 -14.94 -27.45 4.84
C ARG A 88 -14.34 -26.94 3.53
N ALA A 89 -14.50 -25.65 3.30
CA ALA A 89 -13.95 -25.00 2.13
C ALA A 89 -12.43 -25.22 2.06
N ASN A 90 -11.93 -25.57 0.87
CA ASN A 90 -10.51 -25.80 0.64
C ASN A 90 -10.11 -25.44 -0.78
N VAL A 91 -8.82 -25.16 -0.94
CA VAL A 91 -8.17 -24.88 -2.21
C VAL A 91 -7.06 -25.90 -2.43
N THR A 92 -6.95 -26.43 -3.65
CA THR A 92 -5.84 -27.31 -4.03
C THR A 92 -4.78 -26.51 -4.78
N ILE A 93 -3.55 -26.52 -4.26
CA ILE A 93 -2.38 -25.86 -4.86
C ILE A 93 -1.26 -26.90 -4.91
N LYS A 94 -0.65 -27.10 -6.08
CA LYS A 94 0.41 -28.09 -6.31
C LYS A 94 0.08 -29.50 -5.78
N GLY A 95 -1.17 -29.92 -5.90
CA GLY A 95 -1.66 -31.24 -5.46
C GLY A 95 -2.01 -31.34 -3.97
N GLN A 96 -1.74 -30.30 -3.17
CA GLN A 96 -2.04 -30.26 -1.75
C GLN A 96 -3.27 -29.42 -1.44
N ARG A 97 -4.12 -29.90 -0.53
CA ARG A 97 -5.28 -29.16 -0.04
C ARG A 97 -4.91 -28.24 1.11
N TYR A 98 -5.34 -26.99 1.02
CA TYR A 98 -5.20 -25.97 2.03
C TYR A 98 -6.57 -25.48 2.47
N TYR A 99 -6.71 -25.18 3.76
CA TYR A 99 -7.93 -24.69 4.39
C TYR A 99 -7.71 -23.26 4.90
N ILE A 100 -8.80 -22.59 5.27
CA ILE A 100 -8.69 -21.32 6.00
C ILE A 100 -7.81 -21.53 7.25
N GLY A 101 -6.82 -20.67 7.43
CA GLY A 101 -5.82 -20.76 8.49
C GLY A 101 -4.54 -21.51 8.11
N SER A 102 -4.52 -22.27 7.01
CA SER A 102 -3.31 -22.96 6.54
C SER A 102 -2.25 -21.97 6.04
N ILE A 103 -0.98 -22.31 6.25
CA ILE A 103 0.18 -21.61 5.70
C ILE A 103 0.69 -22.43 4.51
N LEU A 104 0.81 -21.78 3.35
CA LEU A 104 1.37 -22.33 2.12
C LEU A 104 2.87 -22.57 2.29
N GLU A 105 3.46 -23.47 1.50
CA GLU A 105 4.92 -23.69 1.49
C GLU A 105 5.72 -22.40 1.24
N SER A 106 5.14 -21.47 0.47
CA SER A 106 5.71 -20.15 0.18
C SER A 106 5.51 -19.12 1.29
N GLY A 107 4.89 -19.49 2.42
CA GLY A 107 4.77 -18.67 3.63
C GLY A 107 3.47 -17.87 3.75
N GLN A 108 2.66 -17.74 2.69
CA GLN A 108 1.39 -17.02 2.77
C GLN A 108 0.33 -17.84 3.50
N LYS A 109 -0.53 -17.16 4.28
CA LYS A 109 -1.62 -17.79 5.04
C LYS A 109 -2.95 -17.61 4.32
N ILE A 110 -3.73 -18.67 4.16
CA ILE A 110 -5.11 -18.59 3.66
C ILE A 110 -5.99 -17.93 4.73
N THR A 111 -6.59 -16.79 4.42
CA THR A 111 -7.51 -16.07 5.33
C THR A 111 -8.97 -16.22 4.92
N GLY A 112 -9.25 -16.53 3.66
CA GLY A 112 -10.62 -16.72 3.16
C GLY A 112 -10.69 -17.53 1.88
N ILE A 113 -11.78 -18.28 1.72
CA ILE A 113 -12.08 -19.05 0.50
C ILE A 113 -13.55 -18.80 0.18
N SER A 114 -13.82 -18.31 -1.04
CA SER A 114 -15.18 -18.04 -1.49
C SER A 114 -15.30 -18.24 -3.00
N ALA A 115 -16.53 -18.14 -3.51
CA ALA A 115 -16.76 -18.16 -4.95
C ALA A 115 -15.94 -17.04 -5.62
N HIS A 116 -15.07 -17.42 -6.57
CA HIS A 116 -14.24 -16.56 -7.40
C HIS A 116 -13.03 -15.88 -6.74
N LYS A 117 -12.81 -16.05 -5.44
CA LYS A 117 -11.64 -15.48 -4.76
C LYS A 117 -11.12 -16.30 -3.58
N VAL A 118 -9.80 -16.28 -3.41
CA VAL A 118 -9.09 -16.72 -2.22
C VAL A 118 -8.38 -15.52 -1.61
N SER A 119 -8.61 -15.27 -0.32
CA SER A 119 -7.89 -14.24 0.44
C SER A 119 -6.67 -14.86 1.11
N VAL A 120 -5.54 -14.17 1.02
CA VAL A 120 -4.26 -14.62 1.59
C VAL A 120 -3.51 -13.47 2.24
N LEU A 121 -2.84 -13.77 3.34
CA LEU A 121 -1.92 -12.86 4.00
C LEU A 121 -0.48 -13.23 3.62
N ASP A 122 0.29 -12.26 3.14
CA ASP A 122 1.73 -12.39 2.88
C ASP A 122 2.48 -11.32 3.71
N GLY A 123 3.09 -11.75 4.81
CA GLY A 123 3.60 -10.82 5.82
C GLY A 123 2.47 -10.04 6.49
N HIS A 124 2.41 -8.74 6.24
CA HIS A 124 1.37 -7.83 6.74
C HIS A 124 0.32 -7.45 5.70
N ASP A 125 0.53 -7.84 4.44
CA ASP A 125 -0.31 -7.44 3.32
C ASP A 125 -1.35 -8.54 3.03
N GLU A 126 -2.61 -8.13 2.83
CA GLU A 126 -3.68 -9.03 2.39
C GLU A 126 -3.89 -8.92 0.88
N PHE A 127 -3.91 -10.07 0.20
CA PHE A 127 -4.14 -10.18 -1.24
C PHE A 127 -5.41 -10.97 -1.53
N LEU A 128 -6.10 -10.56 -2.58
CA LEU A 128 -7.20 -11.31 -3.17
C LEU A 128 -6.70 -11.96 -4.46
N VAL A 129 -6.73 -13.30 -4.48
CA VAL A 129 -6.38 -14.08 -5.66
C VAL A 129 -7.67 -14.54 -6.33
N THR A 130 -7.95 -13.99 -7.50
CA THR A 130 -9.07 -14.39 -8.36
C THR A 130 -8.63 -15.49 -9.32
N TYR A 131 -9.52 -16.44 -9.61
CA TYR A 131 -9.26 -17.64 -10.42
C TYR A 131 -10.46 -17.96 -11.33
#